data_AF-A0A3P3G9Y4-F1
#
_entry.id   AF-A0A3P3G9Y4-F1
#
_cell.length_a   1.000
_cell.length_b   1.000
_cell.length_c   1.000
_cell.angle_alpha   90.00
_cell.angle_beta   90.00
_cell.angle_gamma   90.00
#
_symmetry.space_group_name_H-M   'P 1'
#
loop_
_entity.id
_entity.type
_entity.pdbx_description
1 polymer ?
#
loop_
_entity_poly.entity_id
_entity_poly.type
_entity_poly.pdbx_seq_one_letter_code
_entity_poly.pdbx_strand_id
1 'polypeptide(L)' 'MNGNKGERRARLAKDIRRQVGTEATKRLLRTLPVFRLEKEVPKRFKDLLDRLERLEGVEGVEASSDRRR' A
#
# COMPACT_ATOMS: atom_id res chain seq x y z
N MET A 1 32.36 1.96 28.90
CA MET A 1 32.29 2.60 27.56
C MET A 1 31.05 2.10 26.79
N ASN A 2 29.90 2.78 26.87
CA ASN A 2 28.64 2.35 26.21
C ASN A 2 28.03 3.42 25.27
N GLY A 3 28.70 4.56 25.06
CA GLY A 3 28.19 5.69 24.26
C GLY A 3 28.26 5.53 22.74
N ASN A 4 29.07 4.60 22.22
CA ASN A 4 29.34 4.49 20.77
C ASN A 4 28.34 3.54 20.03
N LYS A 5 27.56 2.74 20.76
CA LYS A 5 26.64 1.77 20.14
C LYS A 5 25.45 2.44 19.44
N GLY A 6 24.89 3.49 20.04
CA GLY A 6 23.76 4.25 19.48
C GLY A 6 24.14 4.98 18.19
N GLU A 7 25.25 5.70 18.21
CA GLU A 7 25.77 6.45 17.07
C GLU A 7 26.15 5.52 15.90
N ARG A 8 26.79 4.39 16.19
CA ARG A 8 27.11 3.37 15.18
C ARG A 8 25.85 2.78 14.53
N ARG A 9 24.80 2.52 15.32
CA ARG A 9 23.50 2.04 14.78
C ARG A 9 22.83 3.10 13.91
N ALA A 10 22.87 4.36 14.32
CA ALA A 10 22.31 5.47 13.56
C ALA A 10 23.03 5.65 12.19
N ARG A 11 24.37 5.58 12.19
CA ARG A 11 25.17 5.58 10.95
C ARG A 11 24.81 4.41 10.04
N LEU A 12 24.76 3.19 10.60
CA LEU A 12 24.39 2.00 9.82
C LEU A 12 22.99 2.12 9.21
N ALA A 13 22.00 2.57 9.98
CA ALA A 13 20.64 2.76 9.47
C ALA A 13 20.60 3.82 8.34
N LYS A 14 21.39 4.89 8.44
CA LYS A 14 21.54 5.89 7.37
C LYS A 14 22.16 5.27 6.12
N ASP A 15 23.19 4.45 6.27
CA ASP A 15 23.86 3.78 5.15
C ASP A 15 22.96 2.77 4.45
N ILE A 16 22.21 1.96 5.22
CA ILE A 16 21.22 1.01 4.68
C ILE A 16 20.17 1.76 3.87
N ARG A 17 19.57 2.83 4.43
CA ARG A 17 18.57 3.64 3.70
C ARG A 17 19.15 4.21 2.40
N ARG A 18 20.40 4.68 2.44
CA ARG A 18 21.10 5.18 1.24
C ARG A 18 21.24 4.09 0.18
N GLN A 19 21.70 2.89 0.56
CA GLN A 19 21.90 1.77 -0.36
C GLN A 19 20.57 1.26 -0.96
N VAL A 20 19.54 1.13 -0.13
CA VAL A 20 18.19 0.76 -0.57
C VAL A 20 17.61 1.78 -1.54
N GLY A 21 17.90 3.07 -1.33
CA GLY A 21 17.45 4.17 -2.19
C GLY A 21 18.19 4.33 -3.51
N THR A 22 19.27 3.58 -3.77
CA THR A 22 20.01 3.67 -5.03
C THR A 22 19.19 3.15 -6.21
N GLU A 23 19.42 3.71 -7.41
CA GLU A 23 18.73 3.24 -8.61
C GLU A 23 19.08 1.79 -8.97
N ALA A 24 20.29 1.32 -8.66
CA ALA A 24 20.66 -0.07 -8.83
C ALA A 24 19.77 -1.00 -7.98
N THR A 25 19.61 -0.69 -6.68
CA THR A 25 18.74 -1.48 -5.79
C THR A 25 17.28 -1.37 -6.20
N LYS A 26 16.79 -0.19 -6.56
CA LYS A 26 15.40 -0.03 -7.04
C LYS A 26 15.14 -0.82 -8.33
N ARG A 27 16.07 -0.82 -9.29
CA ARG A 27 15.97 -1.62 -10.52
C ARG A 27 15.90 -3.11 -10.19
N LEU A 28 16.77 -3.60 -9.30
CA LEU A 28 16.73 -4.98 -8.81
C LEU A 28 15.37 -5.31 -8.17
N LEU A 29 14.89 -4.50 -7.23
CA LEU A 29 13.62 -4.73 -6.55
C LEU A 29 12.46 -4.81 -7.55
N ARG A 30 12.38 -3.93 -8.56
CA ARG A 30 11.33 -3.96 -9.59
C ARG A 30 11.30 -5.25 -10.42
N THR A 31 12.40 -6.02 -10.49
CA THR A 31 12.40 -7.32 -11.18
C THR A 31 11.76 -8.43 -10.35
N LEU A 32 11.78 -8.29 -9.01
CA LEU A 32 11.28 -9.29 -8.08
C LEU A 32 9.74 -9.31 -8.09
N PRO A 33 9.10 -10.49 -8.18
CA PRO A 33 7.64 -10.60 -8.28
C PRO A 33 6.87 -9.85 -7.19
N VAL A 34 7.36 -9.87 -5.94
CA VAL A 34 6.68 -9.25 -4.79
C VAL A 34 6.66 -7.71 -4.84
N PHE A 35 7.56 -7.08 -5.60
CA PHE A 35 7.64 -5.63 -5.75
C PHE A 35 7.23 -5.16 -7.15
N ARG A 36 6.76 -6.07 -8.00
CA ARG A 36 6.17 -5.66 -9.28
C ARG A 36 4.90 -4.89 -8.97
N LEU A 37 4.78 -3.73 -9.59
CA LEU A 37 3.53 -2.99 -9.57
C LEU A 37 2.50 -3.79 -10.37
N GLU A 38 1.54 -4.43 -9.68
CA GLU A 38 0.39 -5.01 -10.36
C GLU A 38 -0.40 -3.88 -11.02
N LYS A 39 -0.45 -3.90 -12.36
CA LYS A 39 -1.15 -2.89 -13.16
C LYS A 39 -2.67 -3.06 -13.07
N GLU A 40 -3.11 -4.25 -12.77
CA GLU A 40 -4.52 -4.59 -12.62
C GLU A 40 -4.84 -4.74 -11.14
N VAL A 41 -6.01 -4.25 -10.74
CA VAL A 41 -6.52 -4.45 -9.38
C VAL A 41 -6.73 -5.95 -9.16
N PRO A 42 -6.12 -6.57 -8.12
CA PRO A 42 -6.37 -7.95 -7.75
C PRO A 42 -7.86 -8.27 -7.72
N LYS A 43 -8.26 -9.41 -8.29
CA LYS A 43 -9.67 -9.83 -8.38
C LYS A 43 -10.39 -9.70 -7.03
N ARG A 44 -9.73 -10.09 -5.94
CA ARG A 44 -10.26 -9.97 -4.58
C ARG A 44 -10.63 -8.53 -4.19
N PHE A 45 -9.87 -7.53 -4.61
CA PHE A 45 -10.21 -6.14 -4.34
C PHE A 45 -11.37 -5.66 -5.21
N LYS A 46 -11.45 -6.09 -6.48
CA LYS A 46 -12.63 -5.84 -7.33
C LYS A 46 -13.89 -6.44 -6.69
N ASP A 47 -13.84 -7.71 -6.28
CA ASP A 47 -14.97 -8.40 -5.64
C ASP A 47 -15.43 -7.68 -4.37
N LEU A 48 -14.51 -7.09 -3.59
CA LEU A 48 -14.82 -6.32 -2.39
C LEU A 48 -15.45 -4.96 -2.73
N LEU A 49 -14.96 -4.26 -3.75
CA LEU A 49 -15.54 -3.01 -4.22
C LEU A 49 -16.92 -3.22 -4.82
N ASP A 50 -17.11 -4.26 -5.63
CA ASP A 50 -18.42 -4.64 -6.18
C ASP A 50 -19.42 -4.96 -5.05
N ARG A 51 -18.95 -5.61 -3.97
CA ARG A 51 -19.79 -5.86 -2.80
C ARG A 51 -20.13 -4.56 -2.07
N LEU A 52 -19.19 -3.64 -1.95
CA LEU A 52 -19.43 -2.33 -1.33
C LEU A 52 -20.46 -1.53 -2.12
N GLU A 53 -20.28 -1.42 -3.44
CA GLU A 53 -21.23 -0.74 -4.33
C GLU A 53 -22.64 -1.34 -4.25
N ARG A 54 -22.75 -2.67 -4.13
CA ARG A 54 -24.06 -3.32 -3.91
C ARG A 54 -24.69 -2.96 -2.58
N LEU A 55 -23.92 -2.85 -1.50
CA LEU A 55 -24.44 -2.47 -0.19
C LEU A 55 -24.86 -1.00 -0.16
N GLU A 56 -24.02 -0.12 -0.71
CA GLU A 56 -24.32 1.32 -0.83
C GLU A 56 -25.51 1.57 -1.77
N GLY A 57 -25.60 0.83 -2.87
CA GLY A 57 -26.73 0.89 -3.81
C GLY A 57 -28.04 0.37 -3.21
N VAL A 58 -27.98 -0.61 -2.30
CA VAL A 58 -29.17 -1.11 -1.58
C VAL A 58 -29.65 -0.09 -0.53
N GLU A 59 -28.75 0.62 0.14
CA GLU A 59 -29.12 1.72 1.06
C GLU A 59 -29.56 3.00 0.31
N GLY A 60 -29.04 3.24 -0.89
CA GLY A 60 -29.35 4.41 -1.71
C GLY A 60 -30.75 4.41 -2.35
N VAL A 61 -31.36 3.24 -2.56
CA VAL A 61 -32.74 3.15 -3.10
C VAL A 61 -33.76 3.45 -2.00
N GLU A 62 -33.56 2.97 -0.77
CA GLU A 62 -34.46 3.24 0.36
C GLU A 62 -34.40 4.71 0.81
N ALA A 63 -33.20 5.32 0.83
CA ALA A 63 -33.02 6.72 1.25
C ALA A 63 -33.54 7.77 0.23
N SER A 64 -33.86 7.36 -1.00
CA SER A 64 -34.44 8.25 -2.03
C SER A 64 -35.97 8.12 -2.14
N SER A 65 -36.57 7.02 -1.67
CA SER A 65 -38.03 6.82 -1.72
C SER A 65 -38.79 7.57 -0.62
N ASP A 66 -38.15 7.89 0.51
CA ASP A 66 -38.83 8.47 1.68
C ASP A 66 -38.89 10.01 1.69
N ARG A 67 -38.34 10.67 0.66
CA ARG A 67 -38.41 12.15 0.50
C ARG A 67 -39.45 12.63 -0.51
N ARG A 68 -40.32 11.74 -1.01
CA ARG A 68 -41.39 12.06 -1.97
C ARG A 68 -42.76 11.48 -1.53
N ARG A 69 -43.10 11.61 -0.26
CA ARG A 69 -44.48 11.40 0.21
C ARG A 69 -44.91 12.48 1.18
#